data_AF-A0A662UV65-F1
#
_entry.id   AF-A0A662UV65-F1
#
_cell.length_a   1.000
_cell.length_b   1.000
_cell.length_c   1.000
_cell.angle_alpha   90.00
_cell.angle_beta   90.00
_cell.angle_gamma   90.00
#
_symmetry.space_group_name_H-M   'P 1'
#
loop_
_entity.id
_entity.type
_entity.pdbx_description
1 polymer ?
#
loop_
_entity_poly.entity_id
_entity_poly.type
_entity_poly.pdbx_seq_one_letter_code
_entity_poly.pdbx_strand_id
1 'polypeptide(L)' 'MAKAIYVKYENEVLKPLEKLDLKKGEEPEVIIRKKLDTVLEKYTGIFGKANVEELREIEEALYS' A
#
# COMPACT_ATOMS: atom_id res chain seq x y z
N MET A 1 4.33 7.01 -17.35
CA MET A 1 3.15 6.48 -16.63
C MET A 1 3.66 5.69 -15.44
N ALA A 2 3.07 5.85 -14.26
CA ALA A 2 3.42 5.07 -13.08
C ALA A 2 2.50 3.83 -13.01
N LYS A 3 3.07 2.65 -12.77
CA LYS A 3 2.31 1.41 -12.54
C LYS A 3 2.50 1.02 -11.08
N ALA A 4 1.40 0.94 -10.33
CA ALA A 4 1.42 0.34 -9.01
C ALA A 4 1.52 -1.19 -9.15
N ILE A 5 2.39 -1.81 -8.36
CA ILE A 5 2.57 -3.26 -8.31
C ILE A 5 2.44 -3.74 -6.88
N TYR A 6 1.91 -4.95 -6.70
CA TYR A 6 1.90 -5.59 -5.38
C TYR A 6 3.18 -6.39 -5.19
N VAL A 7 3.76 -6.24 -4.01
CA VAL A 7 5.02 -6.88 -3.63
C VAL A 7 4.85 -7.58 -2.28
N LYS A 8 5.51 -8.72 -2.12
CA LYS A 8 5.68 -9.38 -0.83
C LYS A 8 7.09 -9.12 -0.33
N TYR A 9 7.21 -8.75 0.93
CA TYR A 9 8.51 -8.60 1.58
C TYR A 9 8.91 -9.93 2.22
N GLU A 10 10.00 -10.52 1.74
CA GLU A 10 10.54 -11.79 2.25
C GLU A 10 12.07 -11.74 2.26
N ASN A 11 12.69 -12.16 3.36
CA ASN A 11 14.15 -12.19 3.52
C ASN A 11 14.81 -10.87 3.13
N GLU A 12 14.26 -9.76 3.62
CA GLU A 12 14.76 -8.41 3.39
C GLU A 12 14.65 -7.88 1.95
N VAL A 13 13.95 -8.61 1.06
CA VAL A 13 13.80 -8.28 -0.36
C VAL A 13 12.33 -8.07 -0.73
N LEU A 14 12.05 -7.04 -1.55
CA LEU A 14 10.74 -6.82 -2.18
C LEU A 14 10.59 -7.72 -3.41
N LYS A 15 9.64 -8.67 -3.35
CA LYS A 15 9.34 -9.59 -4.45
C LYS A 15 8.01 -9.25 -5.11
N PRO A 16 8.00 -8.90 -6.41
CA PRO A 16 6.76 -8.68 -7.15
C PRO A 16 5.86 -9.92 -7.16
N LEU A 17 4.55 -9.72 -7.04
CA LEU A 17 3.56 -10.79 -7.19
C LEU A 17 3.21 -11.07 -8.66
N GLU A 18 3.63 -10.18 -9.56
CA GLU A 18 3.46 -10.27 -11.00
C GLU A 18 4.79 -10.08 -11.73
N LYS A 19 4.87 -10.51 -12.98
CA LYS A 19 6.08 -10.34 -13.80
C LYS A 19 6.22 -8.86 -14.21
N LEU A 20 7.42 -8.32 -14.01
CA LEU A 20 7.76 -6.96 -14.43
C LEU A 20 8.52 -6.99 -15.75
N ASP A 21 8.20 -6.06 -16.64
CA ASP A 21 8.90 -5.86 -17.90
C ASP A 21 9.96 -4.75 -17.75
N LEU A 22 10.91 -4.99 -16.84
CA LEU A 22 12.03 -4.08 -16.59
C LEU A 22 13.27 -4.58 -17.35
N LYS A 23 14.07 -3.64 -17.87
CA LYS A 23 15.34 -3.96 -18.50
C LYS A 23 16.37 -4.34 -17.45
N LYS A 24 17.32 -5.18 -17.84
CA LYS A 24 18.44 -5.55 -16.97
C LYS A 24 19.25 -4.29 -16.62
N GLY A 25 19.42 -4.04 -15.31
CA GLY A 25 20.12 -2.85 -14.79
C GLY A 25 19.24 -1.61 -14.66
N GLU A 26 17.92 -1.73 -14.86
CA GLU A 26 16.97 -0.65 -14.61
C GLU A 26 16.74 -0.47 -13.10
N GLU A 27 16.79 0.78 -12.64
CA GLU A 27 16.65 1.17 -11.23
C GLU A 27 15.40 2.05 -11.05
N PRO A 28 14.19 1.45 -10.97
CA PRO A 28 12.97 2.23 -10.79
C PRO A 28 12.89 2.84 -9.39
N GLU A 29 12.34 4.06 -9.31
CA GLU A 29 11.99 4.68 -8.03
C GLU A 29 10.84 3.89 -7.36
N VAL A 30 11.01 3.52 -6.09
CA VAL A 30 10.02 2.74 -5.32
C VAL A 30 9.38 3.60 -4.26
N ILE A 31 8.05 3.77 -4.33
CA ILE A 31 7.26 4.44 -3.30
C ILE A 31 6.56 3.38 -2.45
N ILE A 32 6.99 3.23 -1.20
CA ILE A 32 6.38 2.28 -0.25
C ILE A 32 5.24 2.99 0.48
N ARG A 33 4.00 2.63 0.14
CA ARG A 33 2.80 3.06 0.89
C ARG A 33 2.39 1.93 1.84
N LYS A 34 2.32 2.23 3.14
CA LYS A 34 1.72 1.29 4.11
C LYS A 34 0.22 1.28 3.86
N LYS A 35 -0.38 0.10 3.71
CA LYS A 35 -1.84 -0.03 3.69
C LYS A 35 -2.40 0.56 4.99
N LEU A 36 -3.39 1.43 4.85
CA LEU A 36 -4.09 1.97 6.00
C LEU A 36 -4.69 0.85 6.84
N ASP A 37 -5.12 -0.29 6.29
CA ASP A 37 -5.65 -1.40 7.10
C ASP A 37 -4.70 -1.78 8.27
N THR A 38 -3.38 -1.88 8.03
CA THR A 38 -2.39 -2.20 9.09
C THR A 38 -2.12 -1.04 10.05
N VAL A 39 -2.40 0.19 9.62
CA VAL A 39 -2.26 1.42 10.42
C VAL A 39 -3.54 1.59 11.25
N LEU A 40 -4.70 1.62 10.62
CA LEU A 40 -6.04 1.62 11.19
C LEU A 40 -6.24 0.49 12.20
N GLU A 41 -5.81 -0.75 11.96
CA GLU A 41 -5.85 -1.83 12.96
C GLU A 41 -5.15 -1.43 14.26
N LYS A 42 -4.01 -0.73 14.20
CA LYS A 42 -3.31 -0.21 15.38
C LYS A 42 -4.03 0.97 16.03
N TYR A 43 -4.76 1.76 15.23
CA TYR A 43 -5.46 2.96 15.68
C TYR A 43 -6.94 2.73 16.04
N THR A 44 -7.50 1.56 15.73
CA THR A 44 -8.91 1.20 16.02
C THR A 44 -9.17 1.22 17.53
N GLY A 45 -8.17 0.88 18.35
CA GLY A 45 -8.25 1.01 19.81
C GLY A 45 -8.14 2.45 20.33
N ILE A 46 -7.65 3.39 19.52
CA ILE A 46 -7.36 4.78 19.90
C ILE A 46 -8.49 5.73 19.46
N PHE A 47 -9.12 5.51 18.31
CA PHE A 47 -10.07 6.46 17.72
C PHE A 47 -11.52 6.35 18.21
N GLY A 48 -11.84 5.44 19.14
CA GLY A 48 -13.24 5.21 19.53
C GLY A 48 -14.10 4.79 18.33
N LYS A 49 -15.44 4.84 18.41
CA LYS A 49 -16.39 4.34 17.39
C LYS A 49 -16.38 5.09 16.02
N ALA A 50 -15.23 5.47 15.48
CA ALA A 50 -15.11 5.71 14.05
C ALA A 50 -15.04 4.34 13.37
N ASN A 51 -16.10 3.97 12.67
CA ASN A 51 -16.20 2.66 12.04
C ASN A 51 -15.23 2.62 10.86
N VAL A 52 -14.53 1.50 10.65
CA VAL A 52 -13.49 1.36 9.61
C VAL A 52 -14.00 1.73 8.21
N GLU A 53 -15.31 1.57 7.99
CA GLU A 53 -16.01 1.96 6.76
C GLU A 53 -16.03 3.47 6.52
N GLU A 54 -16.31 4.31 7.53
CA GLU A 54 -16.36 5.77 7.37
C GLU A 54 -14.99 6.34 6.96
N LEU A 55 -13.91 5.73 7.45
CA LEU A 55 -12.54 6.14 7.11
C LEU A 55 -12.15 5.70 5.69
N ARG A 56 -12.66 4.56 5.22
CA ARG A 56 -12.49 4.10 3.83
C ARG A 56 -13.20 5.00 2.84
N GLU A 57 -14.42 5.44 3.17
CA GLU A 57 -15.18 6.38 2.33
C GLU A 57 -14.46 7.72 2.16
N ILE A 58 -13.82 8.24 3.22
CA ILE A 58 -13.00 9.46 3.14
C ILE A 58 -11.78 9.27 2.21
N GLU A 59 -11.15 8.09 2.23
CA GLU A 59 -10.01 7.78 1.36
C GLU A 59 -10.44 7.69 -0.11
N GLU A 60 -11.55 7.00 -0.42
CA GLU A 60 -12.09 6.92 -1.79
C GLU A 60 -12.48 8.30 -2.32
N ALA A 61 -13.02 9.18 -1.48
CA ALA A 61 -13.34 10.56 -1.84
C ALA A 61 -12.10 11.43 -2.13
N LEU A 62 -10.94 11.12 -1.51
CA LEU A 62 -9.68 11.86 -1.69
C LEU A 62 -8.89 11.45 -2.94
N TYR A 63 -9.15 10.24 -3.47
CA TYR A 63 -8.43 9.68 -4.61
C TYR A 63 -9.32 9.43 -5.85
N SER A 64 -10.58 9.87 -5.83
CA SER A 64 -11.47 9.95 -7.01
C SER A 64 -11.25 11.24 -7.81
#